data_AF-A0A2R6VYF4-F1
#
_entry.id   AF-A0A2R6VYF4-F1
#
_cell.length_a   1.000
_cell.length_b   1.000
_cell.length_c   1.000
_cell.angle_alpha   90.00
_cell.angle_beta   90.00
_cell.angle_gamma   90.00
#
_symmetry.space_group_name_H-M   'P 1'
#
loop_
_entity.id
_entity.type
_entity.pdbx_description
1 polymer ?
#
loop_
_entity_poly.entity_id
_entity_poly.type
_entity_poly.pdbx_seq_one_letter_code
_entity_poly.pdbx_strand_id
1 'polypeptide(L)'
;MGPSLNSDFTVFSIRSDLREGRFIRQSKSDPYRTDIRSSSENDFRVPDFQHRYPKARLNPLAAQCHDISNDWIVSLGIDKELDPSMWQSCMAAKFSKFIGYIYDDIEPKDFLWLCKTSTLFLAFDSKMDDGELADRIDWSCDVILDMNLVLLWNDPDNERLLEGLKSILDTLMEIETSRKRAQLHTIHADLVHARNKSKSLLDVNLGAFMSGFRELWLEYIEDLPVECMCRQAEIFQQYTAGLFSEQIARMKGTNISLSDCISVRRLTGGVMPILVFSDRMIEHKRRKSPVSHLPDSLFYGEDMQNMLAACTDIVSWHNDIFGFQKELLNNDHKNTLVYIVFHEYNCQSYTQAGELVLELLHDRIAEMELAYERLRSAAAPEFHPAIDLFMKNCRDWIPGTHEYHKTSSRYNVSNFSISDTGNSKKVEHIIKRQ
;
A
#
# COMPACT_ATOMS: atom_id res chain seq x y z
N MET A 1 -19.31 1.00 14.97
CA MET A 1 -18.32 -0.07 14.77
C MET A 1 -18.24 -0.35 13.28
N GLY A 2 -17.24 0.21 12.58
CA GLY A 2 -16.96 -0.22 11.21
C GLY A 2 -16.45 -1.66 11.21
N PRO A 3 -16.61 -2.41 10.11
CA PRO A 3 -16.06 -3.76 10.00
C PRO A 3 -14.54 -3.67 10.18
N SER A 4 -13.98 -4.46 11.09
CA SER A 4 -12.54 -4.55 11.23
C SER A 4 -11.99 -5.32 10.03
N LEU A 5 -10.91 -4.82 9.44
CA LEU A 5 -10.05 -5.59 8.54
C LEU A 5 -9.39 -6.79 9.26
N ASN A 6 -9.78 -7.11 10.50
CA ASN A 6 -9.29 -8.22 11.31
C ASN A 6 -10.21 -9.44 11.17
N SER A 7 -10.44 -9.91 9.94
CA SER A 7 -10.93 -11.28 9.79
C SER A 7 -9.76 -12.23 10.05
N ASP A 8 -9.44 -12.47 11.33
CA ASP A 8 -8.45 -13.46 11.78
C ASP A 8 -8.79 -14.90 11.32
N PHE A 9 -9.94 -15.08 10.66
CA PHE A 9 -10.56 -16.37 10.37
C PHE A 9 -10.27 -16.96 8.99
N THR A 10 -9.64 -16.24 8.05
CA THR A 10 -9.55 -16.72 6.66
C THR A 10 -8.22 -17.40 6.35
N VAL A 11 -7.10 -16.70 6.51
CA VAL A 11 -5.78 -17.17 6.04
C VAL A 11 -5.29 -18.47 6.70
N PHE A 12 -5.61 -18.71 7.98
CA PHE A 12 -5.11 -19.87 8.74
C PHE A 12 -6.13 -21.00 8.95
N SER A 13 -7.39 -20.80 8.55
CA SER A 13 -8.42 -21.83 8.72
C SER A 13 -8.28 -22.97 7.71
N ILE A 14 -7.70 -22.69 6.54
CA ILE A 14 -7.69 -23.64 5.42
C ILE A 14 -6.56 -24.68 5.55
N ARG A 15 -5.48 -24.38 6.28
CA ARG A 15 -4.31 -25.25 6.38
C ARG A 15 -3.89 -25.56 7.81
N SER A 16 -4.60 -26.52 8.40
CA SER A 16 -4.26 -27.12 9.70
C SER A 16 -2.84 -27.70 9.75
N ASP A 17 -2.32 -28.17 8.62
CA ASP A 17 -0.97 -28.73 8.44
C ASP A 17 0.15 -27.69 8.54
N LEU A 18 -0.12 -26.45 8.08
CA LEU A 18 0.78 -25.31 8.28
C LEU A 18 0.79 -24.90 9.75
N ARG A 19 -0.38 -24.77 10.37
CA ARG A 19 -0.52 -24.42 11.80
C ARG A 19 0.23 -25.36 12.75
N GLU A 20 0.35 -26.64 12.38
CA GLU A 20 0.97 -27.66 13.23
C GLU A 20 2.48 -27.81 12.97
N GLY A 21 3.07 -27.00 12.09
CA GLY A 21 4.48 -27.12 11.71
C GLY A 21 4.82 -28.47 11.06
N ARG A 22 3.81 -29.17 10.52
CA ARG A 22 3.93 -30.52 9.93
C ARG A 22 4.18 -30.51 8.43
N PHE A 23 4.48 -29.35 7.85
CA PHE A 23 4.78 -29.24 6.44
C PHE A 23 6.15 -29.86 6.11
N ILE A 24 6.15 -31.18 5.91
CA ILE A 24 7.22 -31.87 5.18
C ILE A 24 6.78 -31.87 3.72
N ARG A 25 7.18 -30.84 2.96
CA ARG A 25 7.24 -31.01 1.51
C ARG A 25 8.20 -32.19 1.31
N GLN A 26 7.70 -33.33 0.82
CA GLN A 26 8.59 -34.36 0.31
C GLN A 26 9.29 -33.74 -0.89
N SER A 27 10.47 -33.14 -0.64
CA SER A 27 11.39 -32.72 -1.66
C SER A 27 11.55 -33.91 -2.60
N LYS A 28 11.04 -33.77 -3.83
CA LYS A 28 11.46 -34.65 -4.91
C LYS A 28 12.96 -34.37 -5.11
N SER A 29 13.76 -35.25 -4.50
CA SER A 29 15.18 -35.46 -4.73
C SER A 29 16.07 -34.21 -4.69
N ASP A 30 16.65 -33.92 -3.52
CA ASP A 30 17.95 -33.26 -3.46
C ASP A 30 18.89 -34.12 -2.57
N PRO A 31 19.88 -34.83 -3.15
CA PRO A 31 20.70 -35.82 -2.42
C PRO A 31 21.80 -35.21 -1.53
N TYR A 32 21.88 -33.89 -1.39
CA TYR A 32 22.92 -33.21 -0.59
C TYR A 32 22.37 -32.66 0.72
N ARG A 33 21.95 -33.57 1.61
CA ARG A 33 21.56 -33.26 2.98
C ARG A 33 22.81 -33.23 3.87
N THR A 34 23.51 -32.10 3.91
CA THR A 34 24.55 -31.82 4.91
C THR A 34 24.49 -30.36 5.35
N ASP A 35 24.69 -30.15 6.65
CA ASP A 35 24.65 -28.91 7.42
C ASP A 35 25.20 -27.66 6.71
N ILE A 36 24.32 -26.88 6.07
CA ILE A 36 24.67 -25.53 5.60
C ILE A 36 23.53 -24.57 5.94
N ARG A 37 23.55 -24.06 7.18
CA ARG A 37 22.81 -22.83 7.54
C ARG A 37 23.55 -21.56 7.10
N SER A 38 24.74 -21.66 6.49
CA SER A 38 25.60 -20.50 6.21
C SER A 38 25.65 -20.04 4.75
N SER A 39 25.01 -20.74 3.80
CA SER A 39 25.02 -20.35 2.37
C SER A 39 23.62 -20.18 1.75
N SER A 40 22.54 -20.45 2.51
CA SER A 40 21.16 -20.42 1.99
C SER A 40 20.47 -19.06 2.13
N GLU A 41 21.07 -18.11 2.86
CA GLU A 41 20.51 -16.76 3.02
C GLU A 41 20.60 -15.92 1.72
N ASN A 42 21.50 -16.26 0.78
CA ASN A 42 21.80 -15.44 -0.41
C ASN A 42 21.30 -15.98 -1.77
N ASP A 43 20.60 -17.12 -1.83
CA ASP A 43 20.04 -17.67 -3.10
C ASP A 43 18.50 -17.69 -3.06
N PHE A 44 17.88 -16.57 -2.68
CA PHE A 44 16.44 -16.42 -2.81
C PHE A 44 16.06 -16.38 -4.29
N ARG A 45 15.17 -17.29 -4.70
CA ARG A 45 14.61 -17.31 -6.05
C ARG A 45 13.13 -17.02 -5.97
N VAL A 46 12.70 -16.01 -6.72
CA VAL A 46 11.28 -15.69 -6.90
C VAL A 46 10.57 -16.92 -7.46
N PRO A 47 9.60 -17.51 -6.71
CA PRO A 47 8.83 -18.64 -7.20
C PRO A 47 7.99 -18.27 -8.42
N ASP A 48 7.76 -19.23 -9.32
CA ASP A 48 6.95 -19.00 -10.51
C ASP A 48 5.46 -18.90 -10.14
N PHE A 49 4.89 -17.70 -10.27
CA PHE A 49 3.49 -17.45 -9.97
C PHE A 49 2.61 -17.72 -11.18
N GLN A 50 1.84 -18.81 -11.13
CA GLN A 50 0.81 -19.13 -12.10
C GLN A 50 -0.55 -18.65 -11.61
N HIS A 51 -1.26 -17.86 -12.42
CA HIS A 51 -2.60 -17.36 -12.13
C HIS A 51 -3.53 -17.52 -13.33
N ARG A 52 -4.84 -17.56 -13.07
CA ARG A 52 -5.88 -17.80 -14.10
C ARG A 52 -6.30 -16.58 -14.92
N TYR A 53 -5.85 -15.38 -14.52
CA TYR A 53 -6.27 -14.13 -15.15
C TYR A 53 -5.54 -13.85 -16.47
N PRO A 54 -6.17 -13.14 -17.43
CA PRO A 54 -5.53 -12.76 -18.68
C PRO A 54 -4.23 -11.99 -18.46
N LYS A 55 -3.31 -12.09 -19.42
CA LYS A 55 -2.07 -11.31 -19.38
C LYS A 55 -2.38 -9.82 -19.41
N ALA A 56 -1.78 -9.06 -18.49
CA ALA A 56 -1.93 -7.62 -18.43
C ALA A 56 -1.42 -6.95 -19.72
N ARG A 57 -2.15 -5.94 -20.17
CA ARG A 57 -1.74 -5.08 -21.29
C ARG A 57 -1.39 -3.71 -20.72
N LEU A 58 -0.33 -3.11 -21.27
CA LEU A 58 0.06 -1.77 -20.84
C LEU A 58 -0.88 -0.74 -21.47
N ASN A 59 -1.49 0.11 -20.64
CA ASN A 59 -2.24 1.27 -21.09
C ASN A 59 -1.36 2.14 -22.02
N PRO A 60 -1.84 2.50 -23.22
CA PRO A 60 -1.04 3.26 -24.19
C PRO A 60 -0.63 4.65 -23.70
N LEU A 61 -1.34 5.21 -22.71
CA LEU A 61 -1.04 6.52 -22.12
C LEU A 61 0.02 6.45 -21.00
N ALA A 62 0.49 5.26 -20.61
CA ALA A 62 1.39 5.10 -19.47
C ALA A 62 2.70 5.90 -19.58
N ALA A 63 3.27 5.98 -20.80
CA ALA A 63 4.49 6.77 -21.03
C ALA A 63 4.23 8.28 -20.91
N GLN A 64 3.16 8.76 -21.55
CA GLN A 64 2.77 10.18 -21.46
C GLN A 64 2.42 10.59 -20.02
N CYS A 65 1.67 9.75 -19.31
CA CYS A 65 1.28 10.03 -17.93
C CYS A 65 2.46 9.97 -16.96
N HIS A 66 3.51 9.20 -17.28
CA HIS A 66 4.76 9.23 -16.52
C HIS A 66 5.41 10.61 -16.56
N ASP A 67 5.57 11.16 -17.75
CA ASP A 67 6.19 12.48 -17.93
C ASP A 67 5.35 13.56 -17.24
N ILE A 68 4.03 13.57 -17.47
CA ILE A 68 3.11 14.54 -16.83
C ILE A 68 3.13 14.43 -15.30
N SER A 69 3.14 13.21 -14.76
CA SER A 69 3.14 13.00 -13.30
C SER A 69 4.46 13.49 -12.68
N ASN A 70 5.61 13.24 -13.33
CA ASN A 70 6.90 13.70 -12.83
C ASN A 70 7.05 15.22 -12.92
N ASP A 71 6.62 15.84 -14.02
CA ASP A 71 6.63 17.31 -14.18
C ASP A 71 5.77 17.98 -13.10
N TRP A 72 4.64 17.34 -12.74
CA TRP A 72 3.78 17.78 -11.65
C TRP A 72 4.44 17.62 -10.26
N ILE A 73 5.16 16.53 -10.01
CA ILE A 73 5.96 16.37 -8.77
C ILE A 73 7.03 17.47 -8.66
N VAL A 74 7.72 17.78 -9.76
CA VAL A 74 8.76 18.82 -9.82
C VAL A 74 8.16 20.23 -9.65
N SER A 75 6.98 20.50 -10.23
CA SER A 75 6.33 21.81 -10.11
C SER A 75 5.92 22.13 -8.67
N LEU A 76 5.61 21.09 -7.88
CA LEU A 76 5.33 21.19 -6.44
C LEU A 76 6.60 21.28 -5.58
N GLY A 77 7.78 21.04 -6.16
CA GLY A 77 9.06 21.02 -5.46
C GLY A 77 9.29 19.77 -4.60
N ILE A 78 8.51 18.72 -4.81
CA ILE A 78 8.62 17.45 -4.08
C ILE A 78 9.95 16.74 -4.42
N ASP A 79 10.44 16.88 -5.65
CA ASP A 79 11.74 16.37 -6.08
C ASP A 79 12.90 16.89 -5.22
N LYS A 80 12.82 18.13 -4.74
CA LYS A 80 13.83 18.78 -3.88
C LYS A 80 13.72 18.34 -2.43
N GLU A 81 12.58 17.79 -2.05
CA GLU A 81 12.33 17.21 -0.74
C GLU A 81 12.84 15.75 -0.64
N LEU A 82 13.21 15.14 -1.77
CA LEU A 82 13.81 13.83 -1.87
C LEU A 82 15.33 13.97 -2.08
N ASP A 83 16.12 13.00 -1.60
CA ASP A 83 17.53 12.92 -2.00
C ASP A 83 17.62 12.70 -3.52
N PRO A 84 18.60 13.29 -4.24
CA PRO A 84 18.70 13.13 -5.69
C PRO A 84 18.73 11.67 -6.15
N SER A 85 19.37 10.76 -5.40
CA SER A 85 19.41 9.34 -5.74
C SER A 85 18.06 8.65 -5.55
N MET A 86 17.30 9.07 -4.54
CA MET A 86 15.94 8.59 -4.28
C MET A 86 15.01 9.04 -5.41
N TRP A 87 15.07 10.32 -5.80
CA TRP A 87 14.25 10.83 -6.90
C TRP A 87 14.55 10.12 -8.23
N GLN A 88 15.82 9.88 -8.56
CA GLN A 88 16.18 9.10 -9.75
C GLN A 88 15.62 7.68 -9.69
N SER A 89 15.62 7.04 -8.51
CA SER A 89 15.05 5.72 -8.31
C SER A 89 13.52 5.71 -8.50
N CYS A 90 12.80 6.71 -7.97
CA CYS A 90 11.36 6.87 -8.18
C CYS A 90 11.01 7.04 -9.68
N MET A 91 11.76 7.87 -10.41
CA MET A 91 11.56 8.02 -11.86
C MET A 91 11.85 6.72 -12.61
N ALA A 92 12.95 6.03 -12.28
CA ALA A 92 13.32 4.78 -12.92
C ALA A 92 12.26 3.67 -12.69
N ALA A 93 11.59 3.69 -11.55
CA ALA A 93 10.52 2.74 -11.21
C ALA A 93 9.27 2.89 -12.11
N LYS A 94 9.06 4.03 -12.78
CA LYS A 94 7.96 4.26 -13.74
C LYS A 94 6.60 3.85 -13.18
N PHE A 95 6.17 4.44 -12.06
CA PHE A 95 4.92 4.10 -11.39
C PHE A 95 3.65 4.22 -12.27
N SER A 96 3.67 5.04 -13.31
CA SER A 96 2.58 5.07 -14.31
C SER A 96 2.46 3.79 -15.13
N LYS A 97 3.53 3.00 -15.30
CA LYS A 97 3.44 1.66 -15.89
C LYS A 97 2.78 0.67 -14.95
N PHE A 98 3.02 0.79 -13.64
CA PHE A 98 2.33 -0.01 -12.64
C PHE A 98 0.80 0.18 -12.75
N ILE A 99 0.34 1.43 -12.72
CA ILE A 99 -1.08 1.74 -12.97
C ILE A 99 -1.51 1.31 -14.38
N GLY A 100 -0.65 1.50 -15.38
CA GLY A 100 -0.90 1.12 -16.77
C GLY A 100 -1.14 -0.37 -17.01
N TYR A 101 -0.54 -1.26 -16.21
CA TYR A 101 -0.79 -2.70 -16.31
C TYR A 101 -2.06 -3.15 -15.59
N ILE A 102 -2.55 -2.36 -14.63
CA ILE A 102 -3.78 -2.65 -13.88
C ILE A 102 -5.00 -2.09 -14.63
N TYR A 103 -4.91 -0.85 -15.10
CA TYR A 103 -6.02 -0.12 -15.72
C TYR A 103 -5.73 0.12 -17.20
N ASP A 104 -5.91 -0.92 -18.02
CA ASP A 104 -5.69 -0.85 -19.47
C ASP A 104 -6.84 -0.15 -20.24
N ASP A 105 -8.04 -0.17 -19.68
CA ASP A 105 -9.26 0.43 -20.23
C ASP A 105 -9.97 1.28 -19.16
N ILE A 106 -9.64 2.57 -19.13
CA ILE A 106 -10.12 3.57 -18.17
C ILE A 106 -10.15 4.96 -18.83
N GLU A 107 -11.01 5.85 -18.35
CA GLU A 107 -11.07 7.24 -18.82
C GLU A 107 -9.70 7.93 -18.64
N PRO A 108 -9.17 8.65 -19.66
CA PRO A 108 -7.82 9.22 -19.60
C PRO A 108 -7.54 10.14 -18.41
N LYS A 109 -8.54 10.91 -17.96
CA LYS A 109 -8.41 11.79 -16.79
C LYS A 109 -8.25 11.00 -15.49
N ASP A 110 -9.01 9.93 -15.35
CA ASP A 110 -8.93 9.05 -14.19
C ASP A 110 -7.62 8.25 -14.17
N PHE A 111 -7.16 7.81 -15.35
CA PHE A 111 -5.84 7.19 -15.49
C PHE A 111 -4.71 8.13 -15.05
N LEU A 112 -4.76 9.40 -15.47
CA LEU A 112 -3.77 10.39 -15.06
C LEU A 112 -3.83 10.66 -13.55
N TRP A 113 -5.04 10.77 -12.98
CA TRP A 113 -5.22 10.93 -11.54
C TRP A 113 -4.58 9.78 -10.76
N LEU A 114 -4.81 8.53 -11.19
CA LEU A 114 -4.20 7.35 -10.60
C LEU A 114 -2.67 7.37 -10.74
N CYS A 115 -2.15 7.74 -11.91
CA CYS A 115 -0.70 7.87 -12.13
C CYS A 115 -0.06 8.90 -11.21
N LYS A 116 -0.65 10.09 -11.06
CA LYS A 116 -0.19 11.12 -10.13
C LYS A 116 -0.26 10.65 -8.69
N THR A 117 -1.37 10.04 -8.29
CA THR A 117 -1.59 9.50 -6.94
C THR A 117 -0.54 8.44 -6.59
N SER A 118 -0.32 7.45 -7.46
CA SER A 118 0.71 6.44 -7.23
C SER A 118 2.11 7.03 -7.20
N THR A 119 2.41 8.03 -8.04
CA THR A 119 3.73 8.67 -8.06
C THR A 119 3.97 9.46 -6.77
N LEU A 120 2.98 10.22 -6.30
CA LEU A 120 3.04 10.97 -5.04
C LEU A 120 3.25 10.04 -3.85
N PHE A 121 2.41 9.01 -3.73
CA PHE A 121 2.41 8.14 -2.55
C PHE A 121 3.58 7.16 -2.53
N LEU A 122 4.06 6.67 -3.67
CA LEU A 122 5.27 5.84 -3.70
C LEU A 122 6.54 6.65 -3.47
N ALA A 123 6.55 7.95 -3.82
CA ALA A 123 7.62 8.86 -3.41
C ALA A 123 7.56 9.19 -1.91
N PHE A 124 6.35 9.34 -1.36
CA PHE A 124 6.12 9.56 0.07
C PHE A 124 6.57 8.34 0.89
N ASP A 125 6.19 7.14 0.45
CA ASP A 125 6.60 5.85 1.00
C ASP A 125 8.13 5.70 1.01
N SER A 126 8.79 5.90 -0.13
CA SER A 126 10.25 5.90 -0.19
C SER A 126 10.90 6.92 0.76
N LYS A 127 10.29 8.10 0.95
CA LYS A 127 10.82 9.09 1.89
C LYS A 127 10.66 8.68 3.36
N MET A 128 9.62 7.93 3.70
CA MET A 128 9.41 7.41 5.05
C MET A 128 10.27 6.18 5.36
N ASP A 129 10.58 5.38 4.34
CA ASP A 129 11.26 4.10 4.51
C ASP A 129 12.78 4.20 4.34
N ASP A 130 13.27 5.05 3.44
CA ASP A 130 14.66 5.05 3.01
C ASP A 130 15.48 6.22 3.63
N GLY A 131 16.65 5.90 4.22
CA GLY A 131 17.73 6.84 4.51
C GLY A 131 17.70 7.55 5.87
N GLU A 132 18.49 8.64 6.02
CA GLU A 132 18.60 9.44 7.27
C GLU A 132 17.28 10.14 7.67
N LEU A 133 16.28 10.09 6.80
CA LEU A 133 14.97 10.71 6.98
C LEU A 133 13.90 9.74 7.53
N ALA A 134 14.15 8.42 7.50
CA ALA A 134 13.24 7.43 8.09
C ALA A 134 13.05 7.64 9.60
N ASP A 135 14.05 8.20 10.28
CA ASP A 135 14.01 8.54 11.71
C ASP A 135 13.37 9.92 12.01
N ARG A 136 12.97 10.68 10.99
CA ARG A 136 12.39 12.04 11.13
C ARG A 136 10.89 11.98 11.41
N ILE A 137 10.55 11.53 12.61
CA ILE A 137 9.16 11.50 13.11
C ILE A 137 8.49 12.87 13.02
N ASP A 138 9.22 13.96 13.29
CA ASP A 138 8.64 15.30 13.29
C ASP A 138 8.03 15.68 11.94
N TRP A 139 8.72 15.35 10.85
CA TRP A 139 8.22 15.62 9.49
C TRP A 139 7.02 14.73 9.14
N SER A 140 7.05 13.44 9.47
CA SER A 140 5.92 12.56 9.18
C SER A 140 4.69 12.94 10.01
N CYS A 141 4.87 13.36 11.27
CA CYS A 141 3.80 13.93 12.09
C CYS A 141 3.08 15.08 11.36
N ASP A 142 3.85 16.05 10.85
CA ASP A 142 3.30 17.23 10.16
C ASP A 142 2.49 16.83 8.93
N VAL A 143 3.04 15.92 8.11
CA VAL A 143 2.37 15.45 6.89
C VAL A 143 1.09 14.67 7.19
N ILE A 144 1.11 13.79 8.18
CA ILE A 144 -0.07 13.00 8.59
C ILE A 144 -1.19 13.92 9.10
N LEU A 145 -0.83 14.94 9.88
CA LEU A 145 -1.76 15.92 10.42
C LEU A 145 -2.37 16.80 9.32
N ASP A 146 -1.54 17.30 8.40
CA ASP A 146 -1.98 18.05 7.22
C ASP A 146 -2.90 17.22 6.33
N MET A 147 -2.62 15.93 6.14
CA MET A 147 -3.52 15.04 5.40
C MET A 147 -4.89 14.95 6.05
N ASN A 148 -4.95 14.78 7.37
CA ASN A 148 -6.21 14.70 8.09
C ASN A 148 -7.01 16.01 7.97
N LEU A 149 -6.35 17.16 7.96
CA LEU A 149 -6.99 18.45 7.68
C LEU A 149 -7.62 18.48 6.29
N VAL A 150 -6.91 17.99 5.26
CA VAL A 150 -7.43 17.90 3.88
C VAL A 150 -8.65 16.99 3.80
N LEU A 151 -8.59 15.81 4.43
CA LEU A 151 -9.67 14.81 4.41
C LEU A 151 -10.93 15.29 5.13
N LEU A 152 -10.77 15.93 6.29
CA LEU A 152 -11.87 16.51 7.07
C LEU A 152 -12.42 17.81 6.47
N TRP A 153 -11.76 18.42 5.48
CA TRP A 153 -12.13 19.78 5.05
C TRP A 153 -13.58 19.90 4.55
N ASN A 154 -14.06 18.91 3.80
CA ASN A 154 -15.41 18.93 3.22
C ASN A 154 -16.50 18.51 4.20
N ASP A 155 -16.12 17.68 5.18
CA ASP A 155 -17.01 17.20 6.24
C ASP A 155 -16.28 17.25 7.60
N PRO A 156 -16.12 18.46 8.19
CA PRO A 156 -15.31 18.65 9.40
C PRO A 156 -15.89 17.97 10.64
N ASP A 157 -17.15 17.53 10.57
CA ASP A 157 -17.88 16.89 11.66
C ASP A 157 -18.07 15.38 11.39
N ASN A 158 -17.36 14.82 10.40
CA ASN A 158 -17.39 13.39 10.11
C ASN A 158 -16.91 12.56 11.32
N GLU A 159 -17.83 11.86 11.98
CA GLU A 159 -17.54 11.16 13.24
C GLU A 159 -16.44 10.11 13.11
N ARG A 160 -16.40 9.37 11.99
CA ARG A 160 -15.42 8.31 11.76
C ARG A 160 -14.01 8.87 11.54
N LEU A 161 -13.90 9.92 10.72
CA LEU A 161 -12.62 10.59 10.50
C LEU A 161 -12.12 11.29 11.77
N LEU A 162 -13.02 11.85 12.59
CA LEU A 162 -12.64 12.45 13.87
C LEU A 162 -12.17 11.39 14.88
N GLU A 163 -12.78 10.22 14.90
CA GLU A 163 -12.32 9.08 15.72
C GLU A 163 -10.93 8.60 15.28
N GLY A 164 -10.71 8.45 13.96
CA GLY A 164 -9.41 8.09 13.41
C GLY A 164 -8.33 9.15 13.71
N LEU A 165 -8.65 10.44 13.55
CA LEU A 165 -7.76 11.53 13.91
C LEU A 165 -7.41 11.49 15.40
N LYS A 166 -8.37 11.22 16.28
CA LYS A 166 -8.09 11.06 17.71
C LYS A 166 -7.08 9.93 17.98
N SER A 167 -7.26 8.76 17.35
CA SER A 167 -6.31 7.66 17.50
C SER A 167 -4.91 8.02 17.00
N ILE A 168 -4.81 8.75 15.88
CA ILE A 168 -3.54 9.25 15.36
C ILE A 168 -2.90 10.22 16.37
N LEU A 169 -3.69 11.15 16.94
CA LEU A 169 -3.21 12.10 17.93
C LEU A 169 -2.72 11.43 19.22
N ASP A 170 -3.40 10.40 19.68
CA ASP A 170 -2.98 9.62 20.86
C ASP A 170 -1.59 8.97 20.60
N THR A 171 -1.41 8.29 19.46
CA THR A 171 -0.12 7.73 19.04
C THR A 171 0.97 8.81 18.91
N LEU A 172 0.62 9.95 18.34
CA LEU A 172 1.52 11.08 18.20
C LEU A 172 1.95 11.62 19.58
N MET A 173 1.03 11.78 20.52
CA MET A 173 1.32 12.30 21.85
C MET A 173 2.28 11.41 22.64
N GLU A 174 2.23 10.09 22.46
CA GLU A 174 3.16 9.16 23.12
C GLU A 174 4.61 9.34 22.68
N ILE A 175 4.84 9.81 21.46
CA ILE A 175 6.17 9.79 20.82
C ILE A 175 6.89 11.13 20.86
N GLU A 176 6.16 12.25 20.75
CA GLU A 176 6.79 13.58 20.72
C GLU A 176 5.91 14.61 21.43
N THR A 177 6.04 14.67 22.76
CA THR A 177 5.20 15.49 23.64
C THR A 177 5.42 17.00 23.52
N SER A 178 6.58 17.45 23.01
CA SER A 178 7.05 18.85 23.13
C SER A 178 6.59 19.78 21.99
N ARG A 179 6.40 19.27 20.76
CA ARG A 179 6.13 20.09 19.55
C ARG A 179 4.64 20.19 19.18
N LYS A 180 3.79 19.30 19.72
CA LYS A 180 2.47 18.97 19.14
C LYS A 180 1.29 19.87 19.52
N ARG A 181 1.35 20.58 20.64
CA ARG A 181 0.24 21.46 21.05
C ARG A 181 -0.01 22.60 20.05
N ALA A 182 1.05 23.18 19.49
CA ALA A 182 0.93 24.30 18.56
C ALA A 182 0.29 23.90 17.22
N GLN A 183 0.73 22.79 16.62
CA GLN A 183 0.14 22.27 15.38
C GLN A 183 -1.30 21.79 15.56
N LEU A 184 -1.59 21.12 16.68
CA LEU A 184 -2.97 20.71 16.99
C LEU A 184 -3.89 21.93 17.09
N HIS A 185 -3.43 23.03 17.70
CA HIS A 185 -4.17 24.28 17.72
C HIS A 185 -4.38 24.87 16.32
N THR A 186 -3.37 24.80 15.44
CA THR A 186 -3.49 25.24 14.05
C THR A 186 -4.55 24.44 13.29
N ILE A 187 -4.50 23.10 13.36
CA ILE A 187 -5.47 22.22 12.69
C ILE A 187 -6.88 22.49 13.21
N HIS A 188 -7.06 22.60 14.52
CA HIS A 188 -8.36 22.96 15.09
C HIS A 188 -8.86 24.31 14.58
N ALA A 189 -7.99 25.33 14.47
CA ALA A 189 -8.36 26.63 13.93
C ALA A 189 -8.77 26.55 12.45
N ASP A 190 -8.04 25.77 11.65
CA ASP A 190 -8.36 25.58 10.23
C ASP A 190 -9.65 24.76 10.03
N LEU A 191 -9.91 23.75 10.86
CA LEU A 191 -11.19 23.03 10.85
C LEU A 191 -12.37 23.93 11.28
N VAL A 192 -12.14 24.92 12.16
CA VAL A 192 -13.15 25.95 12.45
C VAL A 192 -13.40 26.81 11.21
N HIS A 193 -12.35 27.16 10.45
CA HIS A 193 -12.51 27.88 9.20
C HIS A 193 -13.29 27.09 8.16
N ALA A 194 -13.01 25.78 8.04
CA ALA A 194 -13.72 24.85 7.17
C ALA A 194 -15.21 24.75 7.55
N ARG A 195 -15.51 24.53 8.84
CA ARG A 195 -16.89 24.46 9.36
C ARG A 195 -17.69 25.74 9.05
N ASN A 196 -17.05 26.89 9.22
CA ASN A 196 -17.67 28.18 8.98
C ASN A 196 -17.63 28.61 7.49
N LYS A 197 -17.03 27.80 6.61
CA LYS A 197 -16.79 28.10 5.18
C LYS A 197 -16.17 29.49 4.96
N SER A 198 -15.29 29.87 5.89
CA SER A 198 -14.68 31.22 5.93
C SER A 198 -13.37 31.33 5.14
N LYS A 199 -12.81 30.17 4.74
CA LYS A 199 -11.63 30.03 3.88
C LYS A 199 -11.84 28.85 2.93
N SER A 200 -11.10 28.83 1.83
CA SER A 200 -10.95 27.67 0.95
C SER A 200 -9.80 26.77 1.43
N LEU A 201 -9.85 25.48 1.09
CA LEU A 201 -8.71 24.56 1.30
C LEU A 201 -7.45 25.01 0.53
N LEU A 202 -7.66 25.75 -0.57
CA LEU A 202 -6.57 26.35 -1.34
C LEU A 202 -5.83 27.46 -0.57
N ASP A 203 -6.47 28.07 0.43
CA ASP A 203 -5.88 29.11 1.27
C ASP A 203 -5.04 28.52 2.43
N VAL A 204 -5.11 27.21 2.64
CA VAL A 204 -4.35 26.51 3.68
C VAL A 204 -2.91 26.34 3.22
N ASN A 205 -1.97 26.74 4.07
CA ASN A 205 -0.55 26.54 3.83
C ASN A 205 -0.16 25.10 4.15
N LEU A 206 0.26 24.33 3.15
CA LEU A 206 0.60 22.91 3.25
C LEU A 206 2.01 22.67 2.70
N GLY A 207 2.70 21.65 3.22
CA GLY A 207 3.97 21.17 2.65
C GLY A 207 3.84 20.69 1.19
N ALA A 208 4.95 20.38 0.52
CA ALA A 208 4.93 20.06 -0.92
C ALA A 208 4.08 18.80 -1.22
N PHE A 209 4.28 17.72 -0.45
CA PHE A 209 3.50 16.49 -0.58
C PHE A 209 2.00 16.72 -0.35
N MET A 210 1.65 17.50 0.67
CA MET A 210 0.24 17.76 1.02
C MET A 210 -0.42 18.78 0.10
N SER A 211 0.35 19.67 -0.52
CA SER A 211 -0.13 20.49 -1.63
C SER A 211 -0.51 19.63 -2.84
N GLY A 212 0.31 18.63 -3.18
CA GLY A 212 -0.03 17.65 -4.22
C GLY A 212 -1.23 16.78 -3.86
N PHE A 213 -1.30 16.30 -2.62
CA PHE A 213 -2.47 15.53 -2.15
C PHE A 213 -3.74 16.37 -2.16
N ARG A 214 -3.69 17.66 -1.76
CA ARG A 214 -4.83 18.58 -1.85
C ARG A 214 -5.33 18.71 -3.29
N GLU A 215 -4.44 18.88 -4.27
CA GLU A 215 -4.86 18.97 -5.68
C GLU A 215 -5.59 17.70 -6.12
N LEU A 216 -5.02 16.53 -5.82
CA LEU A 216 -5.66 15.24 -6.12
C LEU A 216 -6.98 15.07 -5.39
N TRP A 217 -7.05 15.49 -4.13
CA TRP A 217 -8.27 15.41 -3.32
C TRP A 217 -9.39 16.27 -3.90
N LEU A 218 -9.10 17.53 -4.23
CA LEU A 218 -10.05 18.45 -4.86
C LEU A 218 -10.51 17.94 -6.22
N GLU A 219 -9.61 17.37 -7.03
CA GLU A 219 -9.98 16.70 -8.29
C GLU A 219 -10.86 15.47 -8.05
N TYR A 220 -10.58 14.68 -7.00
CA TYR A 220 -11.30 13.44 -6.68
C TYR A 220 -12.74 13.71 -6.27
N ILE A 221 -12.94 14.62 -5.31
CA ILE A 221 -14.26 14.91 -4.73
C ILE A 221 -15.21 15.62 -5.71
N GLU A 222 -14.69 16.17 -6.80
CA GLU A 222 -15.49 16.91 -7.79
C GLU A 222 -16.61 16.03 -8.35
N ASP A 223 -17.86 16.46 -8.13
CA ASP A 223 -19.08 15.78 -8.56
C ASP A 223 -19.22 14.31 -8.11
N LEU A 224 -18.64 13.96 -6.95
CA LEU A 224 -18.83 12.66 -6.31
C LEU A 224 -19.90 12.72 -5.19
N PRO A 225 -20.71 11.65 -5.01
CA PRO A 225 -21.57 11.49 -3.85
C PRO A 225 -20.78 11.52 -2.54
N VAL A 226 -21.39 12.09 -1.49
CA VAL A 226 -20.78 12.20 -0.15
C VAL A 226 -20.30 10.86 0.38
N GLU A 227 -21.06 9.79 0.17
CA GLU A 227 -20.69 8.44 0.60
C GLU A 227 -19.36 7.96 -0.01
N CYS A 228 -19.10 8.22 -1.31
CA CYS A 228 -17.83 7.89 -1.94
C CYS A 228 -16.67 8.75 -1.42
N MET A 229 -16.93 10.04 -1.23
CA MET A 229 -15.93 10.95 -0.67
C MET A 229 -15.53 10.50 0.75
N CYS A 230 -16.49 10.15 1.60
CA CYS A 230 -16.24 9.64 2.94
C CYS A 230 -15.47 8.31 2.90
N ARG A 231 -15.86 7.35 2.03
CA ARG A 231 -15.14 6.09 1.86
C ARG A 231 -13.68 6.30 1.47
N GLN A 232 -13.41 7.13 0.48
CA GLN A 232 -12.05 7.43 0.05
C GLN A 232 -11.25 8.15 1.15
N ALA A 233 -11.88 9.07 1.90
CA ALA A 233 -11.24 9.76 3.01
C ALA A 233 -10.83 8.79 4.12
N GLU A 234 -11.75 7.92 4.55
CA GLU A 234 -11.48 6.90 5.57
C GLU A 234 -10.31 6.02 5.16
N ILE A 235 -10.25 5.62 3.89
CA ILE A 235 -9.20 4.74 3.36
C ILE A 235 -7.84 5.45 3.28
N PHE A 236 -7.79 6.72 2.88
CA PHE A 236 -6.54 7.49 2.95
C PHE A 236 -6.08 7.73 4.40
N GLN A 237 -7.00 7.99 5.32
CA GLN A 237 -6.68 8.13 6.74
C GLN A 237 -6.11 6.83 7.31
N GLN A 238 -6.73 5.68 7.00
CA GLN A 238 -6.24 4.36 7.39
C GLN A 238 -4.88 4.04 6.80
N TYR A 239 -4.68 4.31 5.51
CA TYR A 239 -3.41 4.10 4.81
C TYR A 239 -2.27 4.87 5.49
N THR A 240 -2.49 6.16 5.72
CA THR A 240 -1.46 7.02 6.32
C THR A 240 -1.22 6.77 7.80
N ALA A 241 -2.25 6.45 8.57
CA ALA A 241 -2.10 5.98 9.95
C ALA A 241 -1.30 4.66 10.01
N GLY A 242 -1.53 3.75 9.05
CA GLY A 242 -0.78 2.52 8.90
C GLY A 242 0.70 2.77 8.65
N LEU A 243 1.03 3.62 7.68
CA LEU A 243 2.42 3.97 7.36
C LEU A 243 3.15 4.58 8.56
N PHE A 244 2.46 5.46 9.29
CA PHE A 244 3.02 6.05 10.50
C PHE A 244 3.27 5.01 11.59
N SER A 245 2.33 4.07 11.76
CA SER A 245 2.48 2.96 12.73
C SER A 245 3.65 2.05 12.37
N GLU A 246 3.85 1.77 11.07
CA GLU A 246 4.98 0.97 10.56
C GLU A 246 6.32 1.68 10.79
N GLN A 247 6.41 2.98 10.50
CA GLN A 247 7.59 3.80 10.81
C GLN A 247 7.95 3.73 12.31
N ILE A 248 6.96 3.89 13.19
CA ILE A 248 7.16 3.78 14.64
C ILE A 248 7.64 2.39 15.04
N ALA A 249 7.05 1.34 14.46
CA ALA A 249 7.42 -0.03 14.75
C ALA A 249 8.87 -0.33 14.36
N ARG A 250 9.31 0.16 13.18
CA ARG A 250 10.71 0.11 12.71
C ARG A 250 11.66 0.77 13.70
N MET A 251 11.33 2.00 14.13
CA MET A 251 12.17 2.74 15.09
C MET A 251 12.27 2.07 16.46
N LYS A 252 11.20 1.41 16.91
CA LYS A 252 11.21 0.64 18.16
C LYS A 252 11.90 -0.72 18.04
N GLY A 253 12.23 -1.17 16.83
CA GLY A 253 12.76 -2.50 16.57
C GLY A 253 11.79 -3.62 16.97
N THR A 254 10.48 -3.38 16.79
CA THR A 254 9.44 -4.33 17.22
C THR A 254 9.38 -5.51 16.27
N ASN A 255 9.53 -6.73 16.77
CA ASN A 255 9.23 -7.93 15.99
C ASN A 255 7.71 -8.06 15.85
N ILE A 256 7.25 -8.21 14.61
CA ILE A 256 5.83 -8.34 14.29
C ILE A 256 5.47 -9.83 14.09
N SER A 257 4.30 -10.24 14.59
CA SER A 257 3.77 -11.58 14.30
C SER A 257 3.25 -11.66 12.86
N LEU A 258 3.04 -12.87 12.36
CA LEU A 258 2.47 -13.08 11.03
C LEU A 258 1.07 -12.46 10.87
N SER A 259 0.19 -12.59 11.86
CA SER A 259 -1.14 -11.97 11.83
C SER A 259 -1.06 -10.45 11.81
N ASP A 260 -0.17 -9.88 12.63
CA ASP A 260 0.01 -8.43 12.68
C ASP A 260 0.62 -7.91 11.37
N CYS A 261 1.55 -8.64 10.75
CA CYS A 261 2.13 -8.28 9.45
C CYS A 261 1.06 -8.22 8.36
N ILE A 262 0.16 -9.20 8.30
CA ILE A 262 -0.96 -9.19 7.35
C ILE A 262 -1.85 -7.96 7.58
N SER A 263 -2.20 -7.68 8.84
CA SER A 263 -3.03 -6.51 9.19
C SER A 263 -2.35 -5.19 8.84
N VAL A 264 -1.05 -5.05 9.10
CA VAL A 264 -0.27 -3.86 8.72
C VAL A 264 -0.20 -3.73 7.21
N ARG A 265 0.07 -4.81 6.46
CA ARG A 265 0.13 -4.77 4.99
C ARG A 265 -1.19 -4.36 4.33
N ARG A 266 -2.33 -4.71 4.94
CA ARG A 266 -3.66 -4.22 4.49
C ARG A 266 -3.78 -2.71 4.57
N LEU A 267 -3.07 -2.08 5.51
CA LEU A 267 -3.02 -0.64 5.68
C LEU A 267 -1.88 0.00 4.89
N THR A 268 -0.69 -0.59 4.79
CA THR A 268 0.51 0.07 4.25
C THR A 268 0.79 -0.21 2.78
N GLY A 269 0.14 -1.21 2.17
CA GLY A 269 0.42 -1.60 0.78
C GLY A 269 -0.05 -0.63 -0.31
N GLY A 270 -0.77 0.44 0.03
CA GLY A 270 -1.28 1.43 -0.94
C GLY A 270 -2.34 0.90 -1.92
N VAL A 271 -2.78 -0.35 -1.77
CA VAL A 271 -3.75 -1.01 -2.66
C VAL A 271 -5.15 -0.43 -2.45
N MET A 272 -5.60 -0.32 -1.20
CA MET A 272 -6.97 0.11 -0.87
C MET A 272 -7.32 1.51 -1.41
N PRO A 273 -6.47 2.57 -1.26
CA PRO A 273 -6.77 3.87 -1.83
C PRO A 273 -7.00 3.85 -3.34
N ILE A 274 -6.29 2.98 -4.07
CA ILE A 274 -6.42 2.84 -5.53
C ILE A 274 -7.60 1.92 -5.90
N LEU A 275 -7.90 0.88 -5.11
CA LEU A 275 -9.09 0.04 -5.32
C LEU A 275 -10.38 0.83 -5.10
N VAL A 276 -10.46 1.67 -4.06
CA VAL A 276 -11.66 2.45 -3.75
C VAL A 276 -11.92 3.56 -4.76
N PHE A 277 -10.91 3.96 -5.53
CA PHE A 277 -11.10 4.79 -6.72
C PHE A 277 -12.10 4.21 -7.73
N SER A 278 -12.38 2.89 -7.68
CA SER A 278 -13.46 2.25 -8.45
C SER A 278 -14.80 2.98 -8.32
N ASP A 279 -15.09 3.59 -7.16
CA ASP A 279 -16.30 4.40 -6.97
C ASP A 279 -16.42 5.53 -7.98
N ARG A 280 -15.33 6.25 -8.23
CA ARG A 280 -15.31 7.31 -9.24
C ARG A 280 -15.51 6.76 -10.65
N MET A 281 -14.94 5.59 -10.94
CA MET A 281 -15.17 4.90 -12.22
C MET A 281 -16.64 4.50 -12.38
N ILE A 282 -17.31 4.07 -11.30
CA ILE A 282 -18.74 3.76 -11.29
C ILE A 282 -19.54 5.03 -11.59
N GLU A 283 -19.29 6.12 -10.87
CA GLU A 283 -20.01 7.39 -11.06
C GLU A 283 -19.83 7.98 -12.47
N HIS A 284 -18.64 7.87 -13.05
CA HIS A 284 -18.42 8.25 -14.44
C HIS A 284 -19.21 7.39 -15.42
N LYS A 285 -19.30 6.07 -15.20
CA LYS A 285 -20.15 5.18 -15.99
C LYS A 285 -21.62 5.51 -15.83
N ARG A 286 -22.08 5.86 -14.63
CA ARG A 286 -23.47 6.26 -14.36
C ARG A 286 -23.94 7.45 -15.19
N ARG A 287 -23.04 8.37 -15.54
CA ARG A 287 -23.36 9.51 -16.42
C ARG A 287 -23.68 9.07 -17.85
N LYS A 288 -23.24 7.88 -18.27
CA LYS A 288 -23.36 7.35 -19.64
C LYS A 288 -24.24 6.11 -19.75
N SER A 289 -24.56 5.44 -18.63
CA SER A 289 -25.27 4.16 -18.62
C SER A 289 -26.09 4.00 -17.32
N PRO A 290 -27.21 3.25 -17.32
CA PRO A 290 -28.06 3.06 -16.16
C PRO A 290 -27.45 2.06 -15.17
N VAL A 291 -26.34 2.46 -14.55
CA VAL A 291 -25.67 1.73 -13.47
C VAL A 291 -26.11 2.33 -12.13
N SER A 292 -26.26 1.49 -11.11
CA SER A 292 -26.50 1.99 -9.75
C SER A 292 -25.20 2.29 -9.03
N HIS A 293 -25.31 3.18 -8.07
CA HIS A 293 -24.25 3.56 -7.15
C HIS A 293 -24.04 2.37 -6.22
N LEU A 294 -22.81 2.14 -5.76
CA LEU A 294 -22.61 1.13 -4.74
C LEU A 294 -22.95 1.72 -3.36
N PRO A 295 -24.03 1.30 -2.70
CA PRO A 295 -24.37 1.85 -1.39
C PRO A 295 -23.37 1.41 -0.32
N ASP A 296 -23.19 2.24 0.69
CA ASP A 296 -22.35 1.94 1.87
C ASP A 296 -22.68 0.59 2.52
N SER A 297 -23.95 0.19 2.57
CA SER A 297 -24.34 -1.11 3.15
C SER A 297 -23.73 -2.31 2.41
N LEU A 298 -23.48 -2.19 1.11
CA LEU A 298 -22.78 -3.20 0.33
C LEU A 298 -21.27 -3.01 0.42
N PHE A 299 -20.78 -1.76 0.35
CA PHE A 299 -19.34 -1.49 0.45
C PHE A 299 -18.76 -1.99 1.79
N TYR A 300 -19.39 -1.64 2.90
CA TYR A 300 -19.00 -2.08 4.24
C TYR A 300 -19.56 -3.46 4.62
N GLY A 301 -20.21 -4.15 3.68
CA GLY A 301 -20.69 -5.52 3.88
C GLY A 301 -19.52 -6.50 3.97
N GLU A 302 -19.71 -7.59 4.72
CA GLU A 302 -18.69 -8.60 5.00
C GLU A 302 -18.03 -9.15 3.72
N ASP A 303 -18.82 -9.55 2.72
CA ASP A 303 -18.28 -10.14 1.49
C ASP A 303 -17.50 -9.13 0.64
N MET A 304 -17.90 -7.85 0.60
CA MET A 304 -17.12 -6.81 -0.09
C MET A 304 -15.79 -6.58 0.63
N GLN A 305 -15.82 -6.42 1.95
CA GLN A 305 -14.61 -6.20 2.74
C GLN A 305 -13.65 -7.41 2.65
N ASN A 306 -14.18 -8.64 2.66
CA ASN A 306 -13.39 -9.86 2.46
C ASN A 306 -12.75 -9.91 1.07
N MET A 307 -13.48 -9.52 0.02
CA MET A 307 -12.96 -9.46 -1.35
C MET A 307 -11.83 -8.43 -1.47
N LEU A 308 -12.02 -7.21 -0.95
CA LEU A 308 -11.01 -6.14 -1.00
C LEU A 308 -9.78 -6.47 -0.15
N ALA A 309 -9.98 -7.04 1.04
CA ALA A 309 -8.88 -7.52 1.88
C ALA A 309 -8.10 -8.65 1.20
N ALA A 310 -8.79 -9.55 0.48
CA ALA A 310 -8.13 -10.63 -0.25
C ALA A 310 -7.29 -10.11 -1.41
N CYS A 311 -7.83 -9.18 -2.20
CA CYS A 311 -7.05 -8.51 -3.24
C CYS A 311 -5.81 -7.82 -2.66
N THR A 312 -5.98 -7.09 -1.55
CA THR A 312 -4.87 -6.39 -0.88
C THR A 312 -3.79 -7.36 -0.40
N ASP A 313 -4.17 -8.44 0.28
CA ASP A 313 -3.25 -9.50 0.70
C ASP A 313 -2.51 -10.09 -0.50
N ILE A 314 -3.23 -10.43 -1.57
CA ILE A 314 -2.64 -11.02 -2.77
C ILE A 314 -1.56 -10.12 -3.35
N VAL A 315 -1.86 -8.83 -3.49
CA VAL A 315 -0.94 -7.86 -4.08
C VAL A 315 0.25 -7.59 -3.16
N SER A 316 0.01 -7.38 -1.87
CA SER A 316 1.05 -7.09 -0.89
C SER A 316 2.01 -8.27 -0.68
N TRP A 317 1.50 -9.50 -0.62
CA TRP A 317 2.38 -10.66 -0.43
C TRP A 317 3.14 -11.01 -1.71
N HIS A 318 2.53 -10.78 -2.88
CA HIS A 318 3.24 -10.87 -4.15
C HIS A 318 4.33 -9.79 -4.27
N ASN A 319 4.11 -8.61 -3.70
CA ASN A 319 5.14 -7.58 -3.54
C ASN A 319 6.28 -8.04 -2.63
N ASP A 320 5.98 -8.63 -1.47
CA ASP A 320 6.99 -9.15 -0.55
C ASP A 320 7.84 -10.24 -1.20
N ILE A 321 7.25 -11.13 -2.01
CA ILE A 321 8.00 -12.16 -2.76
C ILE A 321 8.98 -11.50 -3.74
N PHE A 322 8.54 -10.57 -4.59
CA PHE A 322 9.40 -9.95 -5.60
C PHE A 322 10.41 -8.95 -5.01
N GLY A 323 10.02 -8.26 -3.95
CA GLY A 323 10.82 -7.27 -3.22
C GLY A 323 11.86 -7.88 -2.30
N PHE A 324 11.70 -9.14 -1.89
CA PHE A 324 12.50 -9.76 -0.84
C PHE A 324 14.01 -9.58 -1.01
N GLN A 325 14.54 -9.84 -2.21
CA GLN A 325 15.98 -9.72 -2.46
C GLN A 325 16.49 -8.28 -2.28
N LYS A 326 15.70 -7.29 -2.69
CA LYS A 326 16.00 -5.87 -2.51
C LYS A 326 15.99 -5.52 -1.01
N GLU A 327 14.95 -5.92 -0.28
CA GLU A 327 14.84 -5.64 1.16
C GLU A 327 15.93 -6.35 1.97
N LEU A 328 16.37 -7.53 1.53
CA LEU A 328 17.46 -8.25 2.16
C LEU A 328 18.78 -7.47 2.03
N LEU A 329 19.08 -6.93 0.84
CA LEU A 329 20.28 -6.13 0.58
C LEU A 329 20.28 -4.80 1.36
N ASN A 330 19.08 -4.24 1.62
CA ASN A 330 18.90 -3.03 2.41
C ASN A 330 18.80 -3.32 3.92
N ASN A 331 18.87 -4.58 4.36
CA ASN A 331 18.68 -5.01 5.74
C ASN A 331 17.31 -4.62 6.35
N ASP A 332 16.27 -4.51 5.52
CA ASP A 332 14.88 -4.21 5.91
C ASP A 332 13.90 -5.38 5.67
N HIS A 333 14.42 -6.52 5.22
CA HIS A 333 13.63 -7.75 4.99
C HIS A 333 12.81 -8.25 6.19
N LYS A 334 13.07 -7.80 7.42
CA LYS A 334 12.44 -8.31 8.65
C LYS A 334 10.93 -8.07 8.73
N ASN A 335 10.44 -7.07 8.00
CA ASN A 335 9.02 -6.72 7.94
C ASN A 335 8.31 -7.34 6.72
N THR A 336 9.01 -8.18 5.94
CA THR A 336 8.41 -8.88 4.79
C THR A 336 7.77 -10.18 5.22
N LEU A 337 6.66 -10.55 4.57
CA LEU A 337 5.97 -11.80 4.85
C LEU A 337 6.86 -13.03 4.63
N VAL A 338 7.75 -13.00 3.63
CA VAL A 338 8.71 -14.09 3.36
C VAL A 338 9.62 -14.34 4.55
N TYR A 339 10.15 -13.28 5.19
CA TYR A 339 10.99 -13.41 6.37
C TYR A 339 10.23 -13.97 7.58
N ILE A 340 9.03 -13.44 7.83
CA ILE A 340 8.23 -13.84 8.97
C ILE A 340 7.81 -15.31 8.82
N VAL A 341 7.37 -15.71 7.62
CA VAL A 341 7.06 -17.11 7.30
C VAL A 341 8.28 -18.01 7.47
N PHE A 342 9.47 -17.57 7.03
CA PHE A 342 10.70 -18.33 7.22
C PHE A 342 10.96 -18.65 8.70
N HIS A 343 10.78 -17.67 9.59
CA HIS A 343 11.01 -17.83 11.03
C HIS A 343 9.88 -18.60 11.74
N GLU A 344 8.63 -18.21 11.55
CA GLU A 344 7.49 -18.81 12.26
C GLU A 344 7.23 -20.26 11.84
N TYR A 345 7.47 -20.61 10.57
CA TYR A 345 7.31 -21.97 10.05
C TYR A 345 8.62 -22.77 10.00
N ASN A 346 9.73 -22.22 10.51
CA ASN A 346 11.05 -22.86 10.55
C ASN A 346 11.46 -23.44 9.18
N CYS A 347 11.30 -22.64 8.12
CA CYS A 347 11.67 -23.02 6.77
C CYS A 347 13.19 -23.24 6.66
N GLN A 348 13.61 -24.08 5.72
CA GLN A 348 15.01 -24.41 5.45
C GLN A 348 15.72 -23.33 4.62
N SER A 349 14.97 -22.52 3.87
CA SER A 349 15.47 -21.40 3.07
C SER A 349 14.39 -20.34 2.86
N TYR A 350 14.81 -19.11 2.51
CA TYR A 350 13.87 -18.06 2.09
C TYR A 350 13.10 -18.43 0.83
N THR A 351 13.70 -19.20 -0.09
CA THR A 351 13.01 -19.71 -1.28
C THR A 351 11.83 -20.60 -0.87
N GLN A 352 12.02 -21.51 0.08
CA GLN A 352 10.91 -22.33 0.60
C GLN A 352 9.82 -21.47 1.26
N ALA A 353 10.21 -20.42 2.01
CA ALA A 353 9.25 -19.50 2.60
C ALA A 353 8.46 -18.72 1.52
N GLY A 354 9.12 -18.26 0.46
CA GLY A 354 8.47 -17.63 -0.69
C GLY A 354 7.49 -18.57 -1.41
N GLU A 355 7.85 -19.85 -1.59
CA GLU A 355 6.94 -20.85 -2.13
C GLU A 355 5.71 -21.05 -1.24
N LEU A 356 5.88 -21.03 0.09
CA LEU A 356 4.77 -21.13 1.03
C LEU A 356 3.86 -19.89 0.95
N VAL A 357 4.43 -18.69 0.90
CA VAL A 357 3.66 -17.45 0.67
C VAL A 357 2.90 -17.54 -0.66
N LEU A 358 3.50 -18.11 -1.71
CA LEU A 358 2.82 -18.31 -2.99
C LEU A 358 1.63 -19.26 -2.89
N GLU A 359 1.72 -20.33 -2.10
CA GLU A 359 0.57 -21.20 -1.89
C GLU A 359 -0.55 -20.47 -1.11
N LEU A 360 -0.21 -19.61 -0.13
CA LEU A 360 -1.19 -18.74 0.55
C LEU A 360 -1.85 -17.74 -0.41
N LEU A 361 -1.11 -17.23 -1.41
CA LEU A 361 -1.66 -16.37 -2.46
C LEU A 361 -2.78 -17.07 -3.24
N HIS A 362 -2.60 -18.36 -3.57
CA HIS A 362 -3.63 -19.14 -4.27
C HIS A 362 -4.89 -19.33 -3.41
N ASP A 363 -4.73 -19.57 -2.11
CA ASP A 363 -5.83 -19.66 -1.16
C ASP A 363 -6.61 -18.33 -1.11
N ARG A 364 -5.92 -17.19 -1.03
CA ARG A 364 -6.57 -15.87 -1.05
C ARG A 364 -7.29 -15.56 -2.35
N ILE A 365 -6.76 -16.01 -3.49
CA ILE A 365 -7.46 -15.88 -4.78
C ILE A 365 -8.81 -16.63 -4.74
N ALA A 366 -8.81 -17.85 -4.20
CA ALA A 366 -10.06 -18.62 -4.08
C ALA A 366 -11.06 -17.94 -3.13
N GLU A 367 -10.59 -17.42 -2.00
CA GLU A 367 -11.43 -16.69 -1.04
C GLU A 367 -11.98 -15.38 -1.62
N MET A 368 -11.18 -14.62 -2.37
CA MET A 368 -11.61 -13.40 -3.07
C MET A 368 -12.77 -13.70 -4.04
N GLU A 369 -12.64 -14.76 -4.82
CA GLU A 369 -13.63 -15.18 -5.81
C GLU A 369 -14.92 -15.68 -5.15
N LEU A 370 -14.80 -16.43 -4.05
CA LEU A 370 -15.94 -16.88 -3.26
C LEU A 370 -16.69 -15.71 -2.60
N ALA A 371 -15.98 -14.74 -2.05
CA ALA A 371 -16.57 -13.53 -1.48
C ALA A 371 -17.34 -12.73 -2.54
N TYR A 372 -16.76 -12.57 -3.74
CA TYR A 372 -17.45 -11.97 -4.88
C TYR A 372 -18.74 -12.72 -5.26
N GLU A 373 -18.69 -14.05 -5.36
CA GLU A 373 -19.87 -14.87 -5.71
C GLU A 373 -21.00 -14.70 -4.69
N ARG A 374 -20.67 -14.69 -3.39
CA ARG A 374 -21.63 -14.45 -2.30
C ARG A 374 -22.21 -13.05 -2.34
N LEU A 375 -21.35 -12.03 -2.44
CA LEU A 375 -21.75 -10.62 -2.53
C LEU A 375 -22.72 -10.41 -3.70
N ARG A 376 -22.34 -10.87 -4.88
CA ARG A 376 -23.13 -10.70 -6.10
C ARG A 376 -24.46 -11.45 -6.04
N SER A 377 -24.48 -12.63 -5.43
CA SER A 377 -25.71 -13.42 -5.28
C SER A 377 -26.69 -12.80 -4.28
N ALA A 378 -26.18 -12.18 -3.22
CA ALA A 378 -26.99 -11.53 -2.19
C ALA A 378 -27.48 -10.13 -2.60
N ALA A 379 -26.72 -9.43 -3.47
CA ALA A 379 -27.05 -8.08 -3.91
C ALA A 379 -28.17 -8.06 -4.96
N ALA A 380 -28.98 -7.00 -4.91
CA ALA A 380 -30.00 -6.74 -5.92
C ALA A 380 -29.37 -6.49 -7.31
N PRO A 381 -30.02 -6.94 -8.42
CA PRO A 381 -29.44 -6.92 -9.76
C PRO A 381 -28.92 -5.55 -10.23
N GLU A 382 -29.53 -4.47 -9.77
CA GLU A 382 -29.15 -3.10 -10.10
C GLU A 382 -27.75 -2.72 -9.60
N PHE A 383 -27.22 -3.39 -8.58
CA PHE A 383 -25.89 -3.17 -8.02
C PHE A 383 -24.82 -4.09 -8.64
N HIS A 384 -25.21 -5.10 -9.42
CA HIS A 384 -24.26 -6.02 -10.04
C HIS A 384 -23.19 -5.32 -10.87
N PRO A 385 -23.49 -4.31 -11.72
CA PRO A 385 -22.44 -3.66 -12.51
C PRO A 385 -21.38 -2.95 -11.67
N ALA A 386 -21.74 -2.42 -10.49
CA ALA A 386 -20.81 -1.80 -9.57
C ALA A 386 -19.91 -2.84 -8.89
N ILE A 387 -20.52 -3.92 -8.37
CA ILE A 387 -19.80 -5.06 -7.77
C ILE A 387 -18.85 -5.71 -8.78
N ASP A 388 -19.34 -5.92 -10.01
CA ASP A 388 -18.57 -6.52 -11.11
C ASP A 388 -17.37 -5.64 -11.49
N LEU A 389 -17.48 -4.30 -11.37
CA LEU A 389 -16.35 -3.39 -11.61
C LEU A 389 -15.29 -3.46 -10.50
N PHE A 390 -15.71 -3.49 -9.23
CA PHE A 390 -14.78 -3.71 -8.12
C PHE A 390 -14.04 -5.04 -8.27
N MET A 391 -14.76 -6.12 -8.60
CA MET A 391 -14.14 -7.42 -8.80
C MET A 391 -13.23 -7.45 -10.04
N LYS A 392 -13.64 -6.80 -11.15
CA LYS A 392 -12.77 -6.65 -12.33
C LYS A 392 -11.46 -6.00 -11.92
N ASN A 393 -11.51 -4.89 -11.21
CA ASN A 393 -10.31 -4.19 -10.76
C ASN A 393 -9.47 -5.11 -9.86
N CYS A 394 -10.06 -5.80 -8.87
CA CYS A 394 -9.34 -6.76 -8.03
C CYS A 394 -8.63 -7.86 -8.84
N ARG A 395 -9.29 -8.40 -9.87
CA ARG A 395 -8.71 -9.40 -10.77
C ARG A 395 -7.59 -8.83 -11.64
N ASP A 396 -7.69 -7.58 -12.10
CA ASP A 396 -6.70 -6.93 -12.95
C ASP A 396 -5.42 -6.53 -12.18
N TRP A 397 -5.55 -6.26 -10.88
CA TRP A 397 -4.42 -6.01 -9.98
C TRP A 397 -3.41 -7.16 -9.96
N ILE A 398 -3.88 -8.41 -10.07
CA ILE A 398 -3.05 -9.62 -9.98
C ILE A 398 -2.07 -9.75 -11.17
N PRO A 399 -2.51 -9.87 -12.43
CA PRO A 399 -1.61 -9.88 -13.58
C PRO A 399 -0.90 -8.53 -13.76
N GLY A 400 -1.54 -7.42 -13.38
CA GLY A 400 -0.98 -6.08 -13.53
C GLY A 400 0.27 -5.87 -12.68
N THR A 401 0.18 -6.18 -11.38
CA THR A 401 1.33 -6.16 -10.46
C THR A 401 2.36 -7.22 -10.85
N HIS A 402 1.94 -8.39 -11.32
CA HIS A 402 2.86 -9.44 -11.78
C HIS A 402 3.75 -8.99 -12.93
N GLU A 403 3.17 -8.43 -14.00
CA GLU A 403 3.95 -7.90 -15.12
C GLU A 403 4.81 -6.70 -14.70
N TYR A 404 4.31 -5.82 -13.82
CA TYR A 404 5.10 -4.71 -13.30
C TYR A 404 6.31 -5.18 -12.47
N HIS A 405 6.12 -6.11 -11.53
CA HIS A 405 7.21 -6.61 -10.67
C HIS A 405 8.32 -7.27 -11.50
N LYS A 406 7.96 -8.02 -12.55
CA LYS A 406 8.94 -8.67 -13.44
C LYS A 406 9.75 -7.68 -14.28
N THR A 407 9.17 -6.55 -14.66
CA THR A 407 9.76 -5.64 -15.65
C THR A 407 10.33 -4.35 -15.07
N SER A 408 9.92 -3.98 -13.85
CA SER A 408 10.39 -2.76 -13.19
C SER A 408 11.83 -2.89 -12.70
N SER A 409 12.61 -1.82 -12.83
CA SER A 409 13.95 -1.73 -12.24
C SER A 409 13.90 -1.74 -10.70
N ARG A 410 12.74 -1.44 -10.09
CA ARG A 410 12.56 -1.47 -8.63
C ARG A 410 12.82 -2.85 -8.02
N TYR A 411 12.56 -3.94 -8.76
CA TYR A 411 12.71 -5.32 -8.27
C TYR A 411 13.87 -6.08 -8.94
N ASN A 412 14.37 -5.59 -10.08
CA ASN A 412 15.46 -6.22 -10.80
C ASN A 412 16.81 -5.80 -10.22
N VAL A 413 17.26 -6.52 -9.19
CA VAL A 413 18.56 -6.27 -8.54
C VAL A 413 19.74 -6.97 -9.26
N SER A 414 19.49 -7.60 -10.41
CA SER A 414 20.49 -8.30 -11.22
C SER A 414 21.36 -7.32 -12.05
N ASN A 415 22.39 -6.75 -11.39
CA ASN A 415 23.72 -6.37 -11.94
C ASN A 415 24.51 -5.39 -11.05
N PHE A 416 24.23 -5.27 -9.75
CA PHE A 416 25.32 -4.90 -8.85
C PHE A 416 26.14 -6.15 -8.60
N SER A 417 27.12 -6.38 -9.49
CA SER A 417 28.31 -7.08 -9.06
C SER A 417 28.73 -6.47 -7.73
N ILE A 418 29.01 -7.33 -6.76
CA ILE A 418 29.92 -7.03 -5.66
C ILE A 418 31.28 -6.80 -6.34
N SER A 419 31.40 -5.69 -7.05
CA SER A 419 32.66 -5.10 -7.44
C SER A 419 33.11 -4.37 -6.19
N ASP A 420 33.95 -5.06 -5.44
CA ASP A 420 35.18 -4.58 -4.82
C ASP A 420 35.47 -3.07 -4.95
N THR A 421 34.54 -2.24 -4.49
CA THR A 421 34.71 -0.80 -4.33
C THR A 421 34.65 -0.57 -2.84
N GLY A 422 35.83 -0.65 -2.26
CA GLY A 422 36.05 -0.54 -0.83
C GLY A 422 35.33 0.66 -0.23
N ASN A 423 34.39 0.36 0.67
CA ASN A 423 34.03 1.26 1.74
C ASN A 423 33.78 0.49 3.04
N SER A 424 34.78 -0.32 3.41
CA SER A 424 34.98 -0.87 4.76
C SER A 424 35.38 0.21 5.79
N LYS A 425 34.79 1.41 5.73
CA LYS A 425 35.16 2.52 6.63
C LYS A 425 34.04 3.13 7.49
N LYS A 426 32.87 2.49 7.60
CA LYS A 426 31.82 2.93 8.54
C LYS A 426 31.52 2.00 9.71
N VAL A 427 32.34 0.96 9.95
CA VAL A 427 32.15 0.05 11.10
C VAL A 427 33.14 0.31 12.27
N GLU A 428 34.14 1.19 12.12
CA GLU A 428 35.14 1.42 13.19
C GLU A 428 34.92 2.66 14.09
N HIS A 429 33.77 3.34 14.02
CA HIS A 429 33.53 4.53 14.86
C HIS A 429 32.50 4.43 15.97
N ILE A 430 31.99 3.23 16.26
CA ILE A 430 31.05 3.01 17.39
C ILE A 430 31.65 2.14 18.53
N ILE A 431 32.85 1.55 18.38
CA ILE A 431 33.46 0.70 19.43
C ILE A 431 34.55 1.42 20.25
N LYS A 432 34.72 2.74 20.14
CA LYS A 432 35.73 3.50 20.93
C LYS A 432 35.19 4.60 21.86
N ARG A 433 33.94 4.47 22.31
CA ARG A 433 33.45 5.18 23.50
C ARG A 433 32.56 4.28 24.35
N GLN A 434 33.18 3.37 25.08
CA GLN A 434 32.81 2.97 26.44
C GLN A 434 34.09 2.56 27.18
#